data_AF-A0AAD5R746-F1
#
_entry.id   AF-A0AAD5R746-F1
#
_cell.length_a   1.000
_cell.length_b   1.000
_cell.length_c   1.000
_cell.angle_alpha   90.00
_cell.angle_beta   90.00
_cell.angle_gamma   90.00
#
_symmetry.space_group_name_H-M   'P 1'
#
loop_
_entity.id
_entity.type
_entity.pdbx_description
1 polymer ?
#
loop_
_entity_poly.entity_id
_entity_poly.type
_entity_poly.pdbx_seq_one_letter_code
_entity_poly.pdbx_strand_id
1 'polypeptide(L)'
;MTTPIRAEDLLLRTRRVIDPFNRMGCNIELTLAVIEFCQCQGPRPLATVSLKPSKILNSADIDNLSLWLMSSEVTSGTVLNIYNQQMGIYAFSYYTIIYDIRARAFQRPICVALLTSRRPTHYQLSRFSNGVRRLVAPLIKCNRRVFLRQLTDFIKIFDAVDSQTVRDHNTVDVNVVKQSPSNRRFMNVAEQINR
;
A
#
# COMPACT_ATOMS: atom_id res chain seq x y z
N MET A 1 6.04 3.28 -45.00
CA MET A 1 6.45 4.70 -44.90
C MET A 1 6.70 5.00 -43.43
N THR A 2 7.97 5.05 -43.03
CA THR A 2 8.38 5.36 -41.66
C THR A 2 8.47 6.87 -41.50
N THR A 3 7.54 7.47 -40.75
CA THR A 3 7.61 8.88 -40.39
C THR A 3 8.88 9.14 -39.59
N PRO A 4 9.68 10.17 -39.93
CA PRO A 4 10.88 10.49 -39.18
C PRO A 4 10.50 10.90 -37.77
N ILE A 5 11.03 10.20 -36.77
CA ILE A 5 10.85 10.54 -35.35
C ILE A 5 11.43 11.93 -35.14
N ARG A 6 10.60 12.89 -34.77
CA ARG A 6 11.05 14.25 -34.45
C ARG A 6 11.53 14.30 -33.01
N ALA A 7 12.44 15.22 -32.69
CA ALA A 7 12.94 15.38 -31.32
C ALA A 7 11.81 15.64 -30.30
N GLU A 8 10.74 16.31 -30.74
CA GLU A 8 9.50 16.53 -29.99
C GLU A 8 8.76 15.23 -29.62
N ASP A 9 8.83 14.20 -30.47
CA ASP A 9 8.22 12.89 -30.20
C ASP A 9 8.98 12.10 -29.12
N LEU A 10 10.29 12.35 -28.96
CA LEU A 10 11.11 11.75 -27.90
C LEU A 10 10.79 12.32 -26.51
N LEU A 11 10.16 13.50 -26.45
CA LEU A 11 9.71 14.13 -25.20
C LEU A 11 8.33 13.62 -24.77
N LEU A 12 7.63 12.84 -25.60
CA LEU A 12 6.28 12.35 -25.31
C LEU A 12 6.29 10.85 -25.03
N ARG A 13 6.64 10.44 -23.81
CA ARG A 13 6.39 9.06 -23.38
C ARG A 13 5.00 8.99 -22.75
N THR A 14 4.09 8.23 -23.36
CA THR A 14 2.74 7.96 -22.80
C THR A 14 1.93 9.22 -22.44
N ARG A 15 1.75 10.13 -23.42
CA ARG A 15 0.87 11.33 -23.33
C ARG A 15 1.29 12.42 -22.33
N ARG A 16 2.49 12.37 -21.75
CA ARG A 16 3.03 13.47 -20.92
C ARG A 16 4.28 14.05 -21.58
N VAL A 17 4.35 15.37 -21.62
CA VAL A 17 5.57 16.10 -22.01
C VAL A 17 6.60 15.90 -20.91
N ILE A 18 7.67 15.18 -21.23
CA ILE A 18 8.83 15.00 -20.37
C ILE A 18 9.70 16.23 -20.57
N ASP A 19 9.56 17.19 -19.68
CA ASP A 19 10.54 18.26 -19.56
C ASP A 19 11.75 17.72 -18.77
N PRO A 20 12.93 17.57 -19.39
CA PRO A 20 14.13 17.09 -18.71
C PRO A 20 14.60 18.04 -17.59
N PHE A 21 14.20 19.31 -17.64
CA PHE A 21 14.50 20.33 -16.63
C PHE A 21 13.45 20.41 -15.53
N ASN A 22 12.33 19.72 -15.65
CA ASN A 22 11.34 19.59 -14.58
C ASN A 22 11.85 18.75 -13.39
N ARG A 23 13.08 18.23 -13.46
CA ARG A 23 13.80 17.66 -12.31
C ARG A 23 14.68 18.68 -11.59
N MET A 24 14.89 19.86 -12.20
CA MET A 24 15.80 20.92 -11.78
C MET A 24 14.98 22.13 -11.35
N GLY A 25 14.69 22.24 -10.05
CA GLY A 25 14.01 23.41 -9.47
C GLY A 25 12.56 23.59 -9.95
N CYS A 26 11.62 22.85 -9.35
CA CYS A 26 10.20 23.03 -9.61
C CYS A 26 9.62 24.16 -8.75
N ASN A 27 9.02 25.17 -9.37
CA ASN A 27 8.22 26.13 -8.62
C ASN A 27 6.81 25.58 -8.35
N ILE A 28 6.71 24.74 -7.33
CA ILE A 28 5.45 24.11 -6.91
C ILE A 28 4.70 25.02 -5.94
N GLU A 29 3.42 25.23 -6.23
CA GLU A 29 2.50 25.82 -5.27
C GLU A 29 2.19 24.86 -4.12
N LEU A 30 1.75 25.38 -2.99
CA LEU A 30 1.45 24.59 -1.80
C LEU A 30 0.44 23.46 -2.14
N THR A 31 0.92 22.23 -2.16
CA THR A 31 0.16 21.06 -2.64
C THR A 31 0.12 19.98 -1.56
N LEU A 32 -1.06 19.50 -1.23
CA LEU A 32 -1.24 18.35 -0.35
C LEU A 32 -1.35 17.08 -1.20
N ALA A 33 -0.48 16.12 -0.95
CA ALA A 33 -0.47 14.82 -1.60
C ALA A 33 -0.70 13.71 -0.56
N VAL A 34 -1.54 12.74 -0.91
CA VAL A 34 -1.73 11.49 -0.16
C VAL A 34 -1.21 10.37 -1.03
N ILE A 35 -0.26 9.60 -0.52
CA ILE A 35 0.47 8.59 -1.27
C ILE A 35 0.42 7.28 -0.48
N GLU A 36 0.09 6.19 -1.17
CA GLU A 36 0.19 4.84 -0.64
C GLU A 36 1.51 4.22 -1.10
N PHE A 37 2.23 3.55 -0.20
CA PHE A 37 3.42 2.78 -0.56
C PHE A 37 3.07 1.30 -0.64
N CYS A 38 2.68 0.86 -1.84
CA CYS A 38 2.38 -0.53 -2.09
C CYS A 38 3.68 -1.32 -2.30
N GLN A 39 3.91 -2.40 -1.55
CA GLN A 39 5.10 -3.23 -1.73
C GLN A 39 5.17 -3.93 -3.09
N CYS A 40 4.03 -4.14 -3.75
CA CYS A 40 3.98 -4.83 -5.05
C CYS A 40 4.04 -3.85 -6.24
N GLN A 41 3.41 -2.69 -6.14
CA GLN A 41 3.28 -1.72 -7.24
C GLN A 41 4.22 -0.52 -7.11
N GLY A 42 4.84 -0.34 -5.94
CA GLY A 42 5.60 0.87 -5.61
C GLY A 42 4.71 1.99 -5.05
N PRO A 43 5.24 3.23 -5.02
CA PRO A 43 4.51 4.38 -4.50
C PRO A 43 3.40 4.79 -5.48
N ARG A 44 2.18 4.90 -4.96
CA ARG A 44 0.99 5.27 -5.72
C ARG A 44 0.37 6.54 -5.13
N PRO A 45 0.37 7.67 -5.86
CA PRO A 45 -0.37 8.84 -5.46
C PRO A 45 -1.88 8.53 -5.46
N LEU A 46 -2.54 8.70 -4.32
CA LEU A 46 -3.97 8.49 -4.18
C LEU A 46 -4.76 9.76 -4.47
N ALA A 47 -4.30 10.90 -3.94
CA ALA A 47 -4.96 12.18 -4.12
C ALA A 47 -3.95 13.31 -4.05
N THR A 48 -4.15 14.33 -4.89
CA THR A 48 -3.39 15.57 -4.86
C THR A 48 -4.35 16.75 -4.88
N VAL A 49 -4.13 17.69 -3.97
CA VAL A 49 -4.96 18.89 -3.82
C VAL A 49 -4.04 20.10 -3.76
N SER A 50 -4.13 20.96 -4.77
CA SER A 50 -3.48 22.28 -4.73
C SER A 50 -4.33 23.25 -3.93
N LEU A 51 -3.71 24.05 -3.05
CA LEU A 51 -4.43 25.04 -2.24
C LEU A 51 -4.87 26.28 -3.04
N LYS A 52 -4.26 26.55 -4.20
CA LYS A 52 -4.65 27.63 -5.08
C LYS A 52 -5.23 27.06 -6.38
N PRO A 53 -6.34 27.62 -6.89
CA PRO A 53 -6.87 27.25 -8.21
C PRO A 53 -5.99 27.91 -9.28
N SER A 54 -4.77 27.41 -9.45
CA SER A 54 -3.96 27.76 -10.61
C SER A 54 -4.56 27.10 -11.85
N LYS A 55 -4.87 27.92 -12.88
CA LYS A 55 -5.30 27.44 -14.21
C LYS A 55 -4.19 26.70 -14.97
N ILE A 56 -2.98 26.70 -14.44
CA ILE A 56 -1.80 26.07 -15.04
C ILE A 56 -1.30 25.07 -14.00
N LEU A 57 -1.52 23.77 -14.24
CA LEU A 57 -0.87 22.72 -13.48
C LEU A 57 0.64 22.90 -13.66
N ASN A 58 1.32 23.56 -12.73
CA ASN A 58 2.76 23.50 -12.68
C ASN A 58 3.13 22.03 -12.52
N SER A 59 3.98 21.58 -13.43
CA SER A 59 4.28 20.21 -13.84
C SER A 59 4.97 19.35 -12.78
N ALA A 60 4.65 19.48 -11.49
CA ALA A 60 5.24 18.64 -10.47
C ALA A 60 5.01 17.17 -10.81
N ASP A 61 6.08 16.43 -11.07
CA ASP A 61 6.00 15.00 -11.30
C ASP A 61 5.79 14.32 -9.95
N ILE A 62 4.51 14.18 -9.58
CA ILE A 62 4.09 13.58 -8.30
C ILE A 62 4.57 12.14 -8.21
N ASP A 63 4.71 11.43 -9.32
CA ASP A 63 5.17 10.05 -9.34
C ASP A 63 6.64 9.97 -8.86
N ASN A 64 7.50 10.86 -9.38
CA ASN A 64 8.88 10.99 -8.92
C ASN A 64 9.00 11.51 -7.48
N LEU A 65 8.14 12.46 -7.08
CA LEU A 65 8.10 12.94 -5.69
C LEU A 65 7.66 11.83 -4.71
N SER A 66 6.77 10.96 -5.16
CA SER A 66 6.28 9.84 -4.36
C SER A 66 7.37 8.79 -4.16
N LEU A 67 8.19 8.53 -5.19
CA LEU A 67 9.40 7.70 -5.07
C LEU A 67 10.39 8.28 -4.05
N TRP A 68 10.64 9.58 -4.13
CA TRP A 68 11.53 10.26 -3.18
C TRP A 68 11.00 10.18 -1.73
N LEU A 69 9.72 10.45 -1.51
CA LEU A 69 9.10 10.33 -0.19
C LEU A 69 9.14 8.88 0.33
N MET A 70 8.97 7.89 -0.54
CA MET A 70 9.11 6.48 -0.17
C MET A 70 10.54 6.13 0.26
N SER A 71 11.56 6.74 -0.36
CA SER A 71 12.97 6.48 -0.03
C SER A 71 13.45 7.07 1.29
N SER A 72 12.64 7.93 1.92
CA SER A 72 12.98 8.52 3.20
C SER A 72 12.76 7.52 4.32
N GLU A 73 13.78 7.21 5.13
CA GLU A 73 13.63 6.31 6.27
C GLU A 73 12.77 6.96 7.37
N VAL A 74 11.63 6.34 7.67
CA VAL A 74 10.60 6.96 8.51
C VAL A 74 9.91 6.01 9.46
N THR A 75 9.77 6.48 10.70
CA THR A 75 8.94 5.83 11.72
C THR A 75 7.49 6.31 11.60
N SER A 76 6.54 5.37 11.61
CA SER A 76 5.11 5.68 11.63
C SER A 76 4.74 6.58 12.81
N GLY A 77 3.91 7.61 12.55
CA GLY A 77 3.44 8.57 13.55
C GLY A 77 4.32 9.81 13.71
N THR A 78 5.44 9.88 12.99
CA THR A 78 6.34 11.04 12.99
C THR A 78 5.99 12.03 11.87
N VAL A 79 6.21 13.31 12.14
CA VAL A 79 6.15 14.39 11.14
C VAL A 79 7.58 14.79 10.82
N LEU A 80 7.93 14.82 9.54
CA LEU A 80 9.26 15.22 9.09
C LEU A 80 9.17 16.44 8.16
N ASN A 81 10.26 17.20 8.14
CA ASN A 81 10.53 18.25 7.17
C ASN A 81 11.73 17.82 6.34
N ILE A 82 11.50 17.49 5.08
CA ILE A 82 12.51 16.95 4.17
C ILE A 82 12.68 17.93 3.02
N TYR A 83 13.93 18.16 2.60
CA TYR A 83 14.24 19.03 1.48
C TYR A 83 14.90 18.23 0.35
N ASN A 84 14.32 18.29 -0.84
CA ASN A 84 14.91 17.76 -2.05
C ASN A 84 15.75 18.84 -2.72
N GLN A 85 17.08 18.69 -2.70
CA GLN A 85 18.00 19.66 -3.30
C GLN A 85 17.92 19.72 -4.83
N GLN A 86 17.70 18.58 -5.49
CA GLN A 86 17.63 18.51 -6.96
C GLN A 86 16.38 19.23 -7.48
N MET A 87 15.24 18.93 -6.85
CA MET A 87 13.96 19.49 -7.27
C MET A 87 13.65 20.86 -6.63
N GLY A 88 14.39 21.26 -5.58
CA GLY A 88 14.17 22.51 -4.86
C GLY A 88 12.87 22.55 -4.05
N ILE A 89 12.40 21.39 -3.56
CA ILE A 89 11.09 21.25 -2.91
C ILE A 89 11.26 20.86 -1.44
N TYR A 90 10.53 21.54 -0.58
CA TYR A 90 10.33 21.15 0.81
C TYR A 90 9.06 20.32 0.94
N ALA A 91 9.12 19.26 1.74
CA ALA A 91 8.01 18.39 2.05
C ALA A 91 7.84 18.28 3.56
N PHE A 92 6.64 18.62 4.05
CA PHE A 92 6.19 18.16 5.35
C PHE A 92 5.45 16.84 5.19
N SER A 93 6.07 15.75 5.63
CA SER A 93 5.54 14.41 5.46
C SER A 93 5.14 13.81 6.80
N TYR A 94 3.97 13.20 6.84
CA TYR A 94 3.49 12.41 7.96
C TYR A 94 3.24 10.98 7.48
N TYR A 95 3.94 10.04 8.09
CA TYR A 95 3.87 8.63 7.73
C TYR A 95 2.98 7.87 8.71
N THR A 96 2.12 7.02 8.18
CA THR A 96 1.23 6.18 8.96
C THR A 96 1.02 4.83 8.29
N ILE A 97 0.42 3.89 9.01
CA ILE A 97 0.13 2.55 8.51
C ILE A 97 -1.35 2.28 8.68
N ILE A 98 -2.00 1.87 7.59
CA ILE A 98 -3.35 1.31 7.58
C ILE A 98 -3.24 -0.20 7.58
N TYR A 99 -4.04 -0.87 8.40
CA TYR A 99 -4.10 -2.33 8.40
C TYR A 99 -5.11 -2.82 7.37
N ASP A 100 -4.70 -3.80 6.57
CA ASP A 100 -5.53 -4.47 5.57
C ASP A 100 -5.14 -5.95 5.50
N ILE A 101 -6.12 -6.85 5.65
CA ILE A 101 -5.94 -8.30 5.60
C ILE A 101 -5.36 -8.76 4.26
N ARG A 102 -5.63 -8.03 3.17
CA ARG A 102 -5.14 -8.38 1.83
C ARG A 102 -3.72 -7.89 1.57
N ALA A 103 -3.17 -7.03 2.42
CA ALA A 103 -1.83 -6.49 2.24
C ALA A 103 -0.76 -7.45 2.78
N ARG A 104 0.45 -7.40 2.20
CA ARG A 104 1.60 -8.14 2.73
C ARG A 104 1.90 -7.68 4.15
N ALA A 105 2.11 -8.63 5.05
CA ALA A 105 2.27 -8.39 6.49
C ALA A 105 1.11 -7.59 7.12
N PHE A 106 -0.06 -7.57 6.48
CA PHE A 106 -1.26 -6.85 6.89
C PHE A 106 -1.11 -5.32 7.00
N GLN A 107 -0.10 -4.74 6.36
CA GLN A 107 0.25 -3.32 6.51
C GLN A 107 0.25 -2.61 5.15
N ARG A 108 -0.40 -1.45 5.09
CA ARG A 108 -0.34 -0.47 4.00
C ARG A 108 0.22 0.85 4.51
N PRO A 109 1.51 1.12 4.29
CA PRO A 109 2.10 2.41 4.63
C PRO A 109 1.50 3.52 3.74
N ILE A 110 1.15 4.64 4.36
CA ILE A 110 0.59 5.82 3.71
C ILE A 110 1.35 7.05 4.19
N CYS A 111 1.61 7.97 3.27
CA CYS A 111 2.20 9.26 3.54
C CYS A 111 1.21 10.36 3.18
N VAL A 112 1.02 11.30 4.11
CA VAL A 112 0.40 12.60 3.83
C VAL A 112 1.51 13.62 3.75
N ALA A 113 1.72 14.22 2.59
CA ALA A 113 2.79 15.17 2.34
C ALA A 113 2.23 16.54 1.92
N LEU A 114 2.72 17.61 2.54
CA LEU A 114 2.51 18.98 2.11
C LEU A 114 3.78 19.50 1.43
N LEU A 115 3.68 19.75 0.14
CA LEU A 115 4.79 20.09 -0.76
C LEU A 115 4.79 21.60 -1.03
N THR A 116 5.97 22.23 -0.99
CA THR A 116 6.15 23.66 -1.24
C THR A 116 7.55 23.96 -1.78
N SER A 117 7.67 24.88 -2.74
CA SER A 117 8.97 25.38 -3.22
C SER A 117 9.63 26.34 -2.23
N ARG A 118 8.87 26.93 -1.30
CA ARG A 118 9.38 27.88 -0.31
C ARG A 118 9.74 27.19 0.99
N ARG A 119 10.85 27.62 1.60
CA ARG A 119 11.27 27.17 2.93
C ARG A 119 10.12 27.37 3.92
N PRO A 120 9.62 26.31 4.55
CA PRO A 120 8.43 26.42 5.34
C PRO A 120 8.73 26.97 6.74
N THR A 121 7.77 27.66 7.32
CA THR A 121 7.92 28.29 8.64
C THR A 121 7.56 27.33 9.78
N HIS A 122 8.07 27.61 10.98
CA HIS A 122 7.75 26.84 12.18
C HIS A 122 6.23 26.80 12.47
N TYR A 123 5.53 27.91 12.22
CA TYR A 123 4.07 27.98 12.33
C TYR A 123 3.37 27.01 11.38
N GLN A 124 3.81 26.93 10.12
CA GLN A 124 3.25 26.01 9.12
C GLN A 124 3.48 24.54 9.52
N LEU A 125 4.66 24.21 10.05
CA LEU A 125 4.96 22.86 10.55
C LEU A 125 4.03 22.49 11.71
N SER A 126 3.87 23.38 12.70
CA SER A 126 2.99 23.15 13.85
C SER A 126 1.53 22.99 13.42
N ARG A 127 1.06 23.84 12.50
CA ARG A 127 -0.29 23.74 11.92
C ARG A 127 -0.50 22.43 11.16
N PHE A 128 0.45 22.03 10.33
CA PHE A 128 0.42 20.76 9.60
C PHE A 128 0.40 19.57 10.56
N SER A 129 1.31 19.53 11.53
CA SER A 129 1.41 18.46 12.52
C SER A 129 0.11 18.27 13.32
N ASN A 130 -0.47 19.37 13.81
CA ASN A 130 -1.73 19.33 14.54
C ASN A 130 -2.91 18.93 13.64
N GLY A 131 -2.95 19.44 12.40
CA GLY A 131 -3.99 19.11 11.43
C GLY A 131 -3.97 17.64 11.02
N VAL A 132 -2.80 17.12 10.65
CA VAL A 132 -2.66 15.73 10.16
C VAL A 132 -2.94 14.73 11.29
N ARG A 133 -2.48 15.00 12.51
CA ARG A 133 -2.76 14.14 13.67
C ARG A 133 -4.25 14.09 13.98
N ARG A 134 -4.95 15.23 13.94
CA ARG A 134 -6.41 15.29 14.15
C ARG A 134 -7.18 14.55 13.05
N LEU A 135 -6.70 14.61 11.81
CA LEU A 135 -7.32 13.92 10.67
C LEU A 135 -7.08 12.41 10.71
N VAL A 136 -5.85 11.98 10.98
CA VAL A 136 -5.46 10.58 10.88
C VAL A 136 -5.81 9.77 12.13
N ALA A 137 -5.80 10.37 13.33
CA ALA A 137 -6.11 9.66 14.57
C ALA A 137 -7.47 8.91 14.56
N PRO A 138 -8.61 9.52 14.18
CA PRO A 138 -9.88 8.80 14.09
C PRO A 138 -9.84 7.73 13.01
N LEU A 139 -9.17 7.99 11.88
CA LEU A 139 -9.04 7.04 10.77
C LEU A 139 -8.30 5.77 11.22
N ILE A 140 -7.14 5.90 11.86
CA ILE A 140 -6.39 4.75 12.40
C ILE A 140 -7.22 4.00 13.44
N LYS A 141 -7.92 4.72 14.33
CA LYS A 141 -8.73 4.10 15.39
C LYS A 141 -9.86 3.26 14.80
N CYS A 142 -10.56 3.78 13.79
CA CYS A 142 -11.61 3.04 13.09
C CYS A 142 -11.02 1.88 12.28
N ASN A 143 -9.93 2.10 11.55
CA ASN A 143 -9.25 1.05 10.79
C ASN A 143 -8.83 -0.13 11.68
N ARG A 144 -8.21 0.12 12.83
CA ARG A 144 -7.84 -0.93 13.79
C ARG A 144 -9.04 -1.75 14.26
N ARG A 145 -10.16 -1.09 14.54
CA ARG A 145 -11.40 -1.78 14.97
C ARG A 145 -11.97 -2.66 13.86
N VAL A 146 -12.00 -2.16 12.63
CA VAL A 146 -12.48 -2.92 11.46
C VAL A 146 -11.55 -4.11 11.21
N PHE A 147 -10.24 -3.90 11.24
CA PHE A 147 -9.24 -4.95 11.05
C PHE A 147 -9.35 -6.06 12.09
N LEU A 148 -9.48 -5.70 13.38
CA LEU A 148 -9.69 -6.68 14.45
C LEU A 148 -10.99 -7.46 14.27
N ARG A 149 -12.08 -6.78 13.91
CA ARG A 149 -13.36 -7.45 13.64
C ARG A 149 -13.22 -8.48 12.52
N GLN A 150 -12.62 -8.09 11.40
CA GLN A 150 -12.41 -8.99 10.28
C GLN A 150 -11.52 -10.18 10.67
N LEU A 151 -10.42 -9.96 11.40
CA LEU A 151 -9.57 -11.04 11.90
C LEU A 151 -10.34 -12.03 12.77
N THR A 152 -11.18 -11.54 13.69
CA THR A 152 -12.02 -12.39 14.53
C THR A 152 -13.02 -13.20 13.69
N ASP A 153 -13.61 -12.58 12.66
CA ASP A 153 -14.54 -13.27 11.77
C ASP A 153 -13.82 -14.37 10.97
N PHE A 154 -12.59 -14.11 10.49
CA PHE A 154 -11.77 -15.13 9.83
C PHE A 154 -11.43 -16.29 10.76
N ILE A 155 -11.01 -16.02 12.00
CA ILE A 155 -10.69 -17.07 12.98
C ILE A 155 -11.90 -17.98 13.21
N LYS A 156 -13.10 -17.41 13.41
CA LYS A 156 -14.33 -18.19 13.57
C LYS A 156 -14.64 -19.08 12.37
N ILE A 157 -14.40 -18.58 11.15
CA ILE A 157 -14.58 -19.37 9.93
C ILE A 157 -13.57 -20.52 9.90
N PHE A 158 -12.31 -20.27 10.25
CA PHE A 158 -11.29 -21.32 10.33
C PHE A 158 -11.63 -22.38 11.37
N ASP A 159 -12.05 -21.99 12.58
CA ASP A 159 -12.47 -22.92 13.64
C ASP A 159 -13.67 -23.78 13.20
N ALA A 160 -14.63 -23.16 12.49
CA ALA A 160 -15.79 -23.89 11.96
C ALA A 160 -15.37 -24.92 10.90
N VAL A 161 -14.48 -24.54 9.98
CA VAL A 161 -13.94 -25.45 8.96
C VAL A 161 -13.16 -26.59 9.59
N ASP A 162 -12.30 -26.32 10.57
CA ASP A 162 -11.51 -27.35 11.25
C ASP A 162 -12.40 -28.33 12.03
N SER A 163 -13.45 -27.82 12.68
CA SER A 163 -14.44 -28.68 13.32
C SER A 163 -15.21 -29.55 12.33
N GLN A 164 -15.41 -29.08 11.10
CA GLN A 164 -16.10 -29.81 10.04
C GLN A 164 -15.19 -30.86 9.39
N THR A 165 -13.92 -30.54 9.11
CA THR A 165 -12.95 -31.52 8.60
C THR A 165 -12.73 -32.66 9.59
N VAL A 166 -12.65 -32.38 10.89
CA VAL A 166 -12.57 -33.42 11.93
C VAL A 166 -13.82 -34.31 11.95
N ARG A 167 -15.01 -33.72 11.80
CA ARG A 167 -16.27 -34.49 11.69
C ARG A 167 -16.30 -35.36 10.43
N ASP A 168 -15.87 -34.81 9.30
CA ASP A 168 -15.85 -35.53 8.02
C ASP A 168 -14.84 -36.70 8.08
N HIS A 169 -13.66 -36.50 8.69
CA HIS A 169 -12.69 -37.58 8.91
C HIS A 169 -13.26 -38.68 9.81
N ASN A 170 -13.84 -38.31 10.96
CA ASN A 170 -14.43 -39.27 11.89
C ASN A 170 -15.64 -40.02 11.30
N THR A 171 -16.43 -39.38 10.44
CA THR A 171 -17.59 -40.04 9.79
C THR A 171 -17.16 -40.97 8.65
N VAL A 172 -16.09 -40.66 7.93
CA VAL A 172 -15.47 -41.58 6.96
C VAL A 172 -14.95 -42.83 7.68
N ASP A 173 -14.25 -42.69 8.81
CA ASP A 173 -13.77 -43.83 9.60
C ASP A 173 -14.92 -44.69 10.14
N VAL A 174 -16.00 -44.07 10.65
CA VAL A 174 -17.18 -44.82 11.12
C VAL A 174 -17.88 -45.57 9.97
N ASN A 175 -17.89 -45.02 8.75
CA ASN A 175 -18.49 -45.68 7.59
C ASN A 175 -17.60 -46.79 7.03
N VAL A 176 -16.27 -46.64 7.09
CA VAL A 176 -15.31 -47.71 6.75
C VAL A 176 -15.40 -48.85 7.76
N VAL A 177 -15.56 -48.55 9.06
CA VAL A 177 -15.74 -49.56 10.12
C VAL A 177 -17.10 -50.27 10.01
N LYS A 178 -18.15 -49.58 9.56
CA LYS A 178 -19.47 -50.21 9.31
C LYS A 178 -19.52 -51.08 8.04
N GLN A 179 -18.53 -51.00 7.15
CA GLN A 179 -18.52 -51.70 5.87
C GLN A 179 -17.82 -53.08 5.85
N SER A 180 -17.38 -53.66 6.97
CA SER A 180 -17.09 -55.11 6.96
C SER A 180 -17.24 -55.79 8.32
N PRO A 181 -17.92 -56.96 8.33
CA PRO A 181 -17.13 -58.19 8.28
C PRO A 181 -17.69 -59.24 7.31
N SER A 182 -17.81 -58.96 6.00
CA SER A 182 -18.16 -60.01 5.02
C SER A 182 -17.23 -60.16 3.80
N ASN A 183 -16.18 -59.36 3.63
CA ASN A 183 -15.22 -59.55 2.51
C ASN A 183 -13.76 -59.62 2.98
N ARG A 184 -13.45 -60.59 3.86
CA ARG A 184 -12.07 -61.00 4.18
C ARG A 184 -11.44 -61.85 3.06
N ARG A 185 -11.28 -61.31 1.86
CA ARG A 185 -10.51 -62.00 0.78
C ARG A 185 -9.49 -61.14 0.03
N PHE A 186 -9.23 -59.91 0.43
CA PHE A 186 -8.21 -59.06 -0.21
C PHE A 186 -7.22 -58.44 0.79
N MET A 187 -6.65 -59.25 1.67
CA MET A 187 -5.39 -58.91 2.34
C MET A 187 -4.43 -60.05 2.09
N ASN A 188 -3.54 -59.88 1.11
CA ASN A 188 -2.21 -60.52 1.00
C ASN A 188 -1.50 -60.05 -0.29
N VAL A 189 -1.39 -58.73 -0.50
CA VAL A 189 -0.50 -58.18 -1.55
C VAL A 189 0.48 -57.14 -1.00
N ALA A 190 0.26 -56.59 0.20
CA ALA A 190 1.14 -55.57 0.77
C ALA A 190 2.38 -56.13 1.50
N GLU A 191 2.45 -57.43 1.83
CA GLU A 191 3.62 -58.02 2.50
C GLU A 191 4.73 -58.52 1.56
N GLN A 192 4.57 -58.39 0.24
CA GLN A 192 5.56 -58.88 -0.73
C GLN A 192 6.50 -57.81 -1.31
N ILE A 193 6.43 -56.55 -0.85
CA ILE A 193 7.26 -55.46 -1.39
C ILE A 193 8.49 -55.15 -0.52
N ASN A 194 8.61 -55.74 0.68
CA ASN A 194 9.83 -55.64 1.51
C ASN A 194 10.60 -56.98 1.57
N ARG A 195 11.17 -57.38 0.43
CA ARG A 195 12.34 -58.26 0.40
C ARG A 195 13.53 -57.51 -0.17
#